data_AF-A0A8E2RVV3-F1
#
_entry.id   AF-A0A8E2RVV3-F1
#
_cell.length_a   1.000
_cell.length_b   1.000
_cell.length_c   1.000
_cell.angle_alpha   90.00
_cell.angle_beta   90.00
_cell.angle_gamma   90.00
#
_symmetry.space_group_name_H-M   'P 1'
#
loop_
_entity.id
_entity.type
_entity.pdbx_description
1 polymer ?
#
loop_
_entity_poly.entity_id
_entity_poly.type
_entity_poly.pdbx_seq_one_letter_code
_entity_poly.pdbx_strand_id
1 'polypeptide(L)'
;MARIYSYVVRYDSGFAPNPFYGYCTLATCKPSIRSSASLGDWVVGSGSNDRTVRRGGHLVYAMRVTDTLTFDKYNVDPRFDPKKPFRNGSRKQSCGDNIYFRNEPEARWQQRDSFHSLPDGSLNPDHVRRDTGVNRVLISDDFVYFGGEGPEFPDDLKDQQGRPLCKTGIGLTTFDDPLLVTRFEQWIRSLGATGYQGAPFEWLTLRG
;
A
#
# COMPACT_ATOMS: atom_id res chain seq x y z
N MET A 1 14.17 -10.57 -13.43
CA MET A 1 12.73 -10.73 -13.71
C MET A 1 11.96 -10.17 -12.53
N ALA A 2 10.82 -9.54 -12.79
CA ALA A 2 9.97 -8.98 -11.73
C ALA A 2 9.45 -10.08 -10.81
N ARG A 3 9.28 -9.75 -9.53
CA ARG A 3 8.62 -10.58 -8.51
C ARG A 3 7.25 -10.01 -8.18
N ILE A 4 6.39 -10.84 -7.59
CA ILE A 4 5.14 -10.37 -6.98
C ILE A 4 5.19 -10.56 -5.47
N TYR A 5 4.89 -9.51 -4.72
CA TYR A 5 4.67 -9.52 -3.28
C TYR A 5 3.17 -9.42 -3.00
N SER A 6 2.56 -10.49 -2.52
CA SER A 6 1.13 -10.53 -2.21
C SER A 6 0.88 -10.54 -0.71
N TYR A 7 -0.06 -9.72 -0.24
CA TYR A 7 -0.46 -9.68 1.17
C TYR A 7 -1.93 -9.29 1.36
N VAL A 8 -2.47 -9.56 2.55
CA VAL A 8 -3.83 -9.10 2.92
C VAL A 8 -3.82 -7.66 3.43
N VAL A 9 -4.56 -6.77 2.77
CA VAL A 9 -4.89 -5.43 3.27
C VAL A 9 -5.94 -5.59 4.37
N ARG A 10 -5.45 -5.61 5.62
CA ARG A 10 -6.30 -5.85 6.80
C ARG A 10 -7.23 -4.68 7.09
N TYR A 11 -6.69 -3.46 6.98
CA TYR A 11 -7.37 -2.19 7.19
C TYR A 11 -7.19 -1.37 5.93
N ASP A 12 -8.30 -1.03 5.29
CA ASP A 12 -8.30 -0.32 4.02
C ASP A 12 -8.90 1.07 4.23
N SER A 13 -8.05 1.93 4.82
CA SER A 13 -8.37 3.32 5.16
C SER A 13 -7.89 4.32 4.10
N GLY A 14 -7.12 3.85 3.11
CA GLY A 14 -6.41 4.70 2.13
C GLY A 14 -5.07 5.26 2.63
N PHE A 15 -4.56 4.78 3.77
CA PHE A 15 -3.28 5.24 4.35
C PHE A 15 -2.07 4.45 3.86
N ALA A 16 -2.10 3.12 3.80
CA ALA A 16 -0.96 2.33 3.31
C ALA A 16 -1.46 0.96 2.78
N PRO A 17 -1.69 0.82 1.46
CA PRO A 17 -1.28 1.75 0.40
C PRO A 17 -2.05 3.08 0.43
N ASN A 18 -1.40 4.18 0.04
CA ASN A 18 -2.05 5.47 -0.21
C ASN A 18 -2.17 5.69 -1.73
N PRO A 19 -3.36 5.58 -2.32
CA PRO A 19 -3.56 5.60 -3.78
C PRO A 19 -3.82 6.99 -4.36
N PHE A 20 -3.65 8.04 -3.56
CA PHE A 20 -4.14 9.37 -3.88
C PHE A 20 -3.11 10.22 -4.62
N TYR A 21 -3.60 11.23 -5.35
CA TYR A 21 -2.79 12.27 -6.00
C TYR A 21 -1.86 11.73 -7.09
N GLY A 22 -2.36 10.78 -7.89
CA GLY A 22 -1.66 10.27 -9.07
C GLY A 22 -0.58 9.21 -8.78
N TYR A 23 -0.31 8.90 -7.51
CA TYR A 23 0.65 7.89 -7.10
C TYR A 23 0.07 6.94 -6.06
N CYS A 24 0.38 5.66 -6.18
CA CYS A 24 0.23 4.69 -5.10
C CYS A 24 1.53 4.56 -4.33
N THR A 25 1.47 4.73 -3.01
CA THR A 25 2.64 4.70 -2.14
C THR A 25 2.46 3.70 -1.02
N LEU A 26 3.55 3.04 -0.64
CA LEU A 26 3.64 2.19 0.54
C LEU A 26 4.80 2.70 1.40
N ALA A 27 4.50 3.66 2.29
CA ALA A 27 5.49 4.35 3.10
C ALA A 27 5.76 3.69 4.46
N THR A 28 4.73 3.18 5.15
CA THR A 28 4.83 2.76 6.56
C THR A 28 4.64 1.24 6.72
N CYS A 29 3.51 0.72 6.25
CA CYS A 29 3.17 -0.70 6.35
C CYS A 29 4.13 -1.60 5.58
N LYS A 30 4.14 -2.89 5.96
CA LYS A 30 4.87 -3.99 5.29
C LYS A 30 6.38 -3.72 5.12
N PRO A 31 7.13 -3.47 6.20
CA PRO A 31 8.58 -3.21 6.13
C PRO A 31 9.35 -4.28 5.35
N SER A 32 8.99 -5.56 5.48
CA SER A 32 9.63 -6.65 4.73
C SER A 32 9.47 -6.55 3.20
N ILE A 33 8.34 -6.00 2.72
CA ILE A 33 8.16 -5.74 1.28
C ILE A 33 8.97 -4.51 0.91
N ARG A 34 8.84 -3.41 1.68
CA ARG A 34 9.55 -2.16 1.45
C ARG A 34 11.07 -2.35 1.38
N SER A 35 11.63 -3.23 2.20
CA SER A 35 13.07 -3.54 2.22
C SER A 35 13.55 -4.39 1.05
N SER A 36 12.66 -5.14 0.42
CA SER A 36 13.04 -6.22 -0.52
C SER A 36 12.65 -5.95 -1.96
N ALA A 37 11.54 -5.24 -2.19
CA ALA A 37 11.01 -5.00 -3.52
C ALA A 37 11.94 -4.07 -4.33
N SER A 38 12.20 -4.48 -5.57
CA SER A 38 13.00 -3.76 -6.56
C SER A 38 12.12 -3.03 -7.56
N LEU A 39 12.70 -2.11 -8.33
CA LEU A 39 12.01 -1.48 -9.46
C LEU A 39 11.52 -2.55 -10.44
N GLY A 40 10.27 -2.44 -10.87
CA GLY A 40 9.60 -3.41 -11.74
C GLY A 40 8.89 -4.54 -11.00
N ASP A 41 9.12 -4.75 -9.70
CA ASP A 41 8.36 -5.73 -8.91
C ASP A 41 6.92 -5.26 -8.69
N TRP A 42 6.00 -6.21 -8.53
CA TRP A 42 4.61 -5.93 -8.22
C TRP A 42 4.32 -6.11 -6.74
N VAL A 43 3.51 -5.21 -6.18
CA VAL A 43 2.91 -5.36 -4.85
C VAL A 43 1.40 -5.47 -5.02
N VAL A 44 0.82 -6.54 -4.47
CA VAL A 44 -0.59 -6.89 -4.64
C VAL A 44 -1.26 -7.01 -3.27
N GLY A 45 -2.36 -6.29 -3.08
CA GLY A 45 -3.18 -6.34 -1.88
C GLY A 45 -4.47 -7.09 -2.11
N SER A 46 -4.66 -8.19 -1.37
CA SER A 46 -5.95 -8.91 -1.29
C SER A 46 -6.79 -8.37 -0.14
N GLY A 47 -8.11 -8.38 -0.31
CA GLY A 47 -9.04 -7.91 0.73
C GLY A 47 -9.06 -8.82 1.96
N SER A 48 -9.40 -8.24 3.10
CA SER A 48 -9.51 -8.96 4.36
C SER A 48 -10.76 -9.83 4.42
N ASN A 49 -10.60 -11.06 4.88
CA ASN A 49 -11.74 -11.93 5.24
C ASN A 49 -12.17 -11.79 6.70
N ASP A 50 -11.76 -10.69 7.37
CA ASP A 50 -12.32 -10.33 8.67
C ASP A 50 -13.85 -10.26 8.61
N ARG A 51 -14.53 -10.66 9.68
CA ARG A 51 -16.01 -10.75 9.74
C ARG A 51 -16.70 -9.43 9.42
N THR A 52 -16.03 -8.31 9.68
CA THR A 52 -16.53 -6.94 9.42
C THR A 52 -16.22 -6.43 8.01
N VAL A 53 -15.24 -7.04 7.32
CA VAL A 53 -14.81 -6.63 5.97
C VAL A 53 -15.41 -7.54 4.90
N ARG A 54 -15.27 -8.86 5.03
CA ARG A 54 -15.79 -9.88 4.09
C ARG A 54 -15.41 -9.63 2.63
N ARG A 55 -14.17 -9.19 2.39
CA ARG A 55 -13.60 -8.98 1.04
C ARG A 55 -12.44 -9.93 0.73
N GLY A 56 -12.38 -11.07 1.42
CA GLY A 56 -11.47 -12.15 1.04
C GLY A 56 -11.70 -12.55 -0.42
N GLY A 57 -10.63 -12.90 -1.15
CA GLY A 57 -10.74 -13.26 -2.57
C GLY A 57 -10.82 -12.08 -3.54
N HIS A 58 -10.91 -10.83 -3.05
CA HIS A 58 -11.02 -9.64 -3.89
C HIS A 58 -9.72 -8.85 -3.94
N LEU A 59 -9.41 -8.25 -5.09
CA LEU A 59 -8.28 -7.36 -5.28
C LEU A 59 -8.58 -5.98 -4.68
N VAL A 60 -7.76 -5.52 -3.75
CA VAL A 60 -7.81 -4.14 -3.25
C VAL A 60 -6.99 -3.22 -4.15
N TYR A 61 -5.76 -3.64 -4.45
CA TYR A 61 -4.87 -2.88 -5.32
C TYR A 61 -3.74 -3.74 -5.88
N ALA A 62 -3.15 -3.25 -6.97
CA ALA A 62 -1.88 -3.70 -7.48
C ALA A 62 -1.04 -2.49 -7.89
N MET A 63 0.26 -2.51 -7.59
CA MET A 63 1.18 -1.48 -8.06
C MET A 63 2.50 -2.10 -8.52
N ARG A 64 2.99 -1.66 -9.67
CA ARG A 64 4.37 -1.95 -10.09
C ARG A 64 5.28 -0.89 -9.48
N VAL A 65 6.34 -1.29 -8.79
CA VAL A 65 7.27 -0.33 -8.17
C VAL A 65 8.01 0.41 -9.27
N THR A 66 7.72 1.70 -9.45
CA THR A 66 8.35 2.55 -10.48
C THR A 66 9.37 3.53 -9.90
N ASP A 67 9.29 3.82 -8.60
CA ASP A 67 10.27 4.66 -7.89
C ASP A 67 10.39 4.24 -6.42
N THR A 68 11.50 4.60 -5.77
CA THR A 68 11.69 4.42 -4.33
C THR A 68 12.43 5.60 -3.71
N LEU A 69 11.96 6.06 -2.56
CA LEU A 69 12.59 7.16 -1.81
C LEU A 69 12.83 6.77 -0.36
N THR A 70 13.81 7.41 0.28
CA THR A 70 13.88 7.48 1.75
C THR A 70 12.77 8.41 2.27
N PHE A 71 12.39 8.31 3.54
CA PHE A 71 11.40 9.21 4.15
C PHE A 71 11.75 10.69 4.00
N ASP A 72 13.01 11.06 4.22
CA ASP A 72 13.43 12.47 4.14
C ASP A 72 13.27 13.04 2.71
N LYS A 73 13.66 12.27 1.70
CA LYS A 73 13.41 12.61 0.28
C LYS A 73 11.92 12.67 -0.03
N TYR A 74 11.14 11.70 0.44
CA TYR A 74 9.68 11.69 0.28
C TYR A 74 9.01 12.91 0.92
N ASN A 75 9.53 13.37 2.05
CA ASN A 75 9.03 14.53 2.79
C ASN A 75 9.21 15.87 2.06
N VAL A 76 10.33 16.03 1.34
CA VAL A 76 10.66 17.30 0.66
C VAL A 76 10.32 17.32 -0.82
N ASP A 77 10.01 16.16 -1.41
CA ASP A 77 9.65 16.06 -2.82
C ASP A 77 8.25 16.68 -3.07
N PRO A 78 8.14 17.71 -3.95
CA PRO A 78 6.89 18.39 -4.22
C PRO A 78 5.77 17.48 -4.74
N ARG A 79 6.10 16.35 -5.39
CA ARG A 79 5.11 15.37 -5.87
C ARG A 79 4.27 14.80 -4.73
N PHE A 80 4.82 14.77 -3.52
CA PHE A 80 4.22 14.10 -2.36
C PHE A 80 3.87 15.05 -1.21
N ASP A 81 3.90 16.36 -1.47
CA ASP A 81 3.41 17.36 -0.52
C ASP A 81 1.92 17.15 -0.17
N PRO A 82 1.02 16.87 -1.14
CA PRO A 82 -0.40 16.57 -0.84
C PRO A 82 -0.61 15.28 -0.04
N LYS A 83 0.42 14.42 0.08
CA LYS A 83 0.39 13.19 0.87
C LYS A 83 0.82 13.39 2.32
N LYS A 84 1.12 14.62 2.75
CA LYS A 84 1.23 14.97 4.18
C LYS A 84 -0.18 15.02 4.78
N PRO A 85 -0.42 14.37 5.94
CA PRO A 85 -1.75 14.30 6.52
C PRO A 85 -2.22 15.69 6.97
N PHE A 86 -3.48 16.00 6.67
CA PHE A 86 -4.21 17.12 7.26
C PHE A 86 -5.48 16.58 7.92
N ARG A 87 -5.42 16.40 9.24
CA ARG A 87 -6.42 15.66 10.05
C ARG A 87 -7.80 16.31 10.05
N ASN A 88 -7.86 17.62 9.92
CA ASN A 88 -9.10 18.40 9.83
C ASN A 88 -9.58 18.61 8.39
N GLY A 89 -8.92 17.97 7.41
CA GLY A 89 -9.30 18.04 6.00
C GLY A 89 -10.34 16.99 5.61
N SER A 90 -10.52 16.84 4.30
CA SER A 90 -11.30 15.73 3.73
C SER A 90 -10.71 14.37 4.13
N ARG A 91 -11.51 13.30 4.00
CA ARG A 91 -11.03 11.92 4.25
C ARG A 91 -9.71 11.65 3.53
N LYS A 92 -9.63 12.00 2.24
CA LYS A 92 -8.43 11.91 1.40
C LYS A 92 -7.22 12.64 1.98
N GLN A 93 -7.40 13.86 2.49
CA GLN A 93 -6.33 14.65 3.10
C GLN A 93 -5.90 14.09 4.47
N SER A 94 -6.84 13.52 5.23
CA SER A 94 -6.56 12.96 6.55
C SER A 94 -5.71 11.68 6.51
N CYS A 95 -5.75 10.94 5.39
CA CYS A 95 -5.08 9.65 5.17
C CYS A 95 -3.66 9.77 4.60
N GLY A 96 -3.05 10.96 4.56
CA GLY A 96 -1.69 11.15 4.05
C GLY A 96 -0.65 10.27 4.75
N ASP A 97 0.19 9.56 3.98
CA ASP A 97 1.20 8.61 4.47
C ASP A 97 2.62 9.21 4.59
N ASN A 98 2.79 10.47 4.21
CA ASN A 98 4.03 11.23 4.36
C ASN A 98 4.18 11.79 5.78
N ILE A 99 4.35 10.88 6.74
CA ILE A 99 4.24 11.19 8.17
C ILE A 99 5.58 11.24 8.91
N TYR A 100 6.64 10.64 8.37
CA TYR A 100 7.95 10.57 9.01
C TYR A 100 8.97 11.46 8.29
N PHE A 101 9.77 12.18 9.06
CA PHE A 101 10.82 13.04 8.54
C PHE A 101 11.86 13.32 9.63
N ARG A 102 13.04 13.76 9.20
CA ARG A 102 14.09 14.31 10.06
C ARG A 102 14.58 15.63 9.46
N ASN A 103 15.02 16.53 10.32
CA ASN A 103 15.63 17.79 9.87
C ASN A 103 17.07 17.54 9.36
N GLU A 104 17.75 16.55 9.95
CA GLU A 104 19.12 16.15 9.62
C GLU A 104 19.22 14.62 9.65
N PRO A 105 20.15 13.99 8.90
CA PRO A 105 20.25 12.53 8.80
C PRO A 105 20.48 11.80 10.12
N GLU A 106 21.06 12.46 11.13
CA GLU A 106 21.35 11.90 12.45
C GLU A 106 20.28 12.27 13.50
N ALA A 107 19.33 13.14 13.15
CA ALA A 107 18.29 13.57 14.07
C ALA A 107 17.30 12.44 14.40
N ARG A 108 16.59 12.58 15.52
CA ARG A 108 15.49 11.69 15.86
C ARG A 108 14.36 11.83 14.84
N TRP A 109 13.70 10.71 14.53
CA TRP A 109 12.49 10.72 13.71
C TRP A 109 11.41 11.58 14.34
N GLN A 110 10.84 12.47 13.53
CA GLN A 110 9.62 13.20 13.84
C GLN A 110 8.44 12.50 13.15
N GLN A 111 7.24 12.69 13.71
CA GLN A 111 6.00 12.12 13.21
C GLN A 111 4.92 13.21 13.15
N ARG A 112 4.23 13.32 12.01
CA ARG A 112 3.02 14.15 11.88
C ARG A 112 1.82 13.47 12.51
N ASP A 113 0.89 14.25 13.03
CA ASP A 113 -0.43 13.77 13.45
C ASP A 113 -1.11 13.04 12.27
N SER A 114 -1.47 11.77 12.49
CA SER A 114 -1.82 10.80 11.46
C SER A 114 -2.56 9.58 12.04
N PHE A 115 -2.81 8.55 11.23
CA PHE A 115 -3.33 7.27 11.76
C PHE A 115 -2.32 6.48 12.59
N HIS A 116 -1.05 6.87 12.56
CA HIS A 116 0.00 6.20 13.32
C HIS A 116 0.50 7.03 14.50
N SER A 117 -0.03 8.22 14.78
CA SER A 117 0.23 8.99 16.00
C SER A 117 -0.64 8.49 17.18
N LEU A 118 -0.41 9.04 18.36
CA LEU A 118 -1.32 8.91 19.50
C LEU A 118 -2.61 9.73 19.26
N PRO A 119 -3.70 9.49 20.03
CA PRO A 119 -4.97 10.19 19.83
C PRO A 119 -4.92 11.71 19.97
N ASP A 120 -3.94 12.24 20.70
CA ASP A 120 -3.67 13.68 20.84
C ASP A 120 -2.78 14.25 19.72
N GLY A 121 -2.44 13.43 18.73
CA GLY A 121 -1.56 13.79 17.60
C GLY A 121 -0.08 13.69 17.90
N SER A 122 0.31 13.36 19.14
CA SER A 122 1.72 13.21 19.51
C SER A 122 2.34 11.92 18.96
N LEU A 123 3.68 11.90 18.92
CA LEU A 123 4.45 10.80 18.35
C LEU A 123 4.17 9.48 19.09
N ASN A 124 3.91 8.40 18.34
CA ASN A 124 3.80 7.05 18.87
C ASN A 124 5.14 6.29 18.70
N PRO A 125 5.90 6.02 19.79
CA PRO A 125 7.24 5.42 19.69
C PRO A 125 7.27 4.03 19.05
N ASP A 126 6.21 3.24 19.24
CA ASP A 126 6.14 1.88 18.69
C ASP A 126 5.93 1.88 17.18
N HIS A 127 5.04 2.76 16.69
CA HIS A 127 4.85 2.94 15.25
C HIS A 127 6.09 3.53 14.59
N VAL A 128 6.71 4.55 15.21
CA VAL A 128 7.96 5.13 14.69
C VAL A 128 9.02 4.05 14.54
N ARG A 129 9.32 3.31 15.61
CA ARG A 129 10.33 2.23 15.58
C ARG A 129 10.05 1.21 14.48
N ARG A 130 8.79 0.79 14.33
CA ARG A 130 8.39 -0.23 13.35
C ARG A 130 8.48 0.29 11.92
N ASP A 131 7.96 1.47 11.66
CA ASP A 131 7.81 2.00 10.30
C ASP A 131 9.13 2.57 9.78
N THR A 132 9.90 3.26 10.63
CA THR A 132 11.18 3.84 10.26
C THR A 132 12.33 2.84 10.32
N GLY A 133 12.09 1.62 10.82
CA GLY A 133 13.05 0.51 10.76
C GLY A 133 13.45 0.13 9.33
N VAL A 134 12.64 0.53 8.34
CA VAL A 134 12.98 0.49 6.92
C VAL A 134 12.82 1.90 6.37
N ASN A 135 13.92 2.62 6.13
CA ASN A 135 13.92 3.97 5.55
C ASN A 135 13.72 3.93 4.03
N ARG A 136 12.58 3.41 3.58
CA ARG A 136 12.24 3.21 2.18
C ARG A 136 10.74 3.25 1.97
N VAL A 137 10.32 4.07 1.01
CA VAL A 137 8.96 4.25 0.52
C VAL A 137 8.92 3.66 -0.89
N LEU A 138 7.98 2.74 -1.14
CA LEU A 138 7.73 2.26 -2.50
C LEU A 138 6.71 3.18 -3.16
N ILE A 139 6.95 3.54 -4.41
CA ILE A 139 6.16 4.51 -5.17
C ILE A 139 5.81 3.91 -6.53
N SER A 140 4.60 4.20 -6.98
CA SER A 140 4.11 3.76 -8.27
C SER A 140 3.17 4.79 -8.90
N ASP A 141 3.45 5.16 -10.14
CA ASP A 141 2.52 5.76 -11.10
C ASP A 141 1.85 4.72 -12.02
N ASP A 142 2.27 3.45 -11.91
CA ASP A 142 1.71 2.31 -12.62
C ASP A 142 1.00 1.36 -11.65
N PHE A 143 -0.20 1.78 -11.26
CA PHE A 143 -1.01 1.07 -10.28
C PHE A 143 -2.48 1.03 -10.68
N VAL A 144 -3.24 0.20 -9.99
CA VAL A 144 -4.68 0.28 -9.91
C VAL A 144 -5.11 0.06 -8.46
N TYR A 145 -6.02 0.87 -7.97
CA TYR A 145 -6.59 0.78 -6.63
C TYR A 145 -8.11 0.75 -6.73
N PHE A 146 -8.70 -0.41 -6.42
CA PHE A 146 -10.15 -0.60 -6.41
C PHE A 146 -10.77 -0.41 -5.02
N GLY A 147 -9.95 -0.46 -3.96
CA GLY A 147 -10.42 -0.31 -2.59
C GLY A 147 -11.44 -1.38 -2.21
N GLY A 148 -12.58 -0.95 -1.68
CA GLY A 148 -13.64 -1.85 -1.20
C GLY A 148 -14.40 -2.60 -2.29
N GLU A 149 -14.30 -2.23 -3.56
CA GLU A 149 -15.17 -2.71 -4.65
C GLU A 149 -14.41 -3.47 -5.76
N GLY A 150 -13.17 -3.89 -5.51
CA GLY A 150 -12.39 -4.56 -6.55
C GLY A 150 -12.88 -5.95 -6.96
N PRO A 151 -12.41 -6.44 -8.12
CA PRO A 151 -12.83 -7.73 -8.67
C PRO A 151 -12.30 -8.91 -7.87
N GLU A 152 -12.92 -10.07 -8.04
CA GLU A 152 -12.38 -11.34 -7.54
C GLU A 152 -11.10 -11.72 -8.29
N PHE A 153 -10.17 -12.36 -7.59
CA PHE A 153 -9.00 -12.96 -8.21
C PHE A 153 -9.42 -14.18 -9.05
N PRO A 154 -8.94 -14.31 -10.30
CA PRO A 154 -9.07 -15.55 -11.06
C PRO A 154 -8.44 -16.74 -10.34
N ASP A 155 -9.13 -17.88 -10.35
CA ASP A 155 -8.70 -19.12 -9.70
C ASP A 155 -7.40 -19.70 -10.27
N ASP A 156 -7.05 -19.35 -11.50
CA ASP A 156 -5.88 -19.83 -12.23
C ASP A 156 -4.62 -18.99 -12.01
N LEU A 157 -4.71 -17.86 -11.30
CA LEU A 157 -3.55 -17.08 -10.85
C LEU A 157 -2.85 -17.78 -9.68
N LYS A 158 -2.14 -18.86 -10.01
CA LYS A 158 -1.34 -19.70 -9.13
C LYS A 158 0.06 -19.87 -9.71
N ASP A 159 1.07 -19.98 -8.88
CA ASP A 159 2.41 -20.32 -9.36
C ASP A 159 2.53 -21.79 -9.78
N GLN A 160 3.70 -22.15 -10.28
CA GLN A 160 4.06 -23.53 -10.65
C GLN A 160 3.86 -24.57 -9.53
N GLN A 161 3.85 -24.16 -8.26
CA GLN A 161 3.60 -25.03 -7.11
C GLN A 161 2.12 -25.02 -6.69
N GLY A 162 1.24 -24.36 -7.44
CA GLY A 162 -0.18 -24.26 -7.16
C GLY A 162 -0.54 -23.26 -6.05
N ARG A 163 0.41 -22.44 -5.58
CA ARG A 163 0.15 -21.43 -4.55
C ARG A 163 -0.63 -20.27 -5.16
N PRO A 164 -1.82 -19.90 -4.64
CA PRO A 164 -2.63 -18.83 -5.20
C PRO A 164 -2.01 -17.46 -4.96
N LEU A 165 -2.08 -16.58 -5.97
CA LEU A 165 -1.65 -15.19 -5.86
C LEU A 165 -2.50 -14.43 -4.83
N CYS A 166 -3.80 -14.70 -4.77
CA CYS A 166 -4.68 -14.14 -3.74
C CYS A 166 -4.20 -14.59 -2.36
N LYS A 167 -3.67 -13.66 -1.55
CA LYS A 167 -3.22 -14.01 -0.20
C LYS A 167 -4.42 -14.23 0.70
N THR A 168 -4.36 -15.31 1.47
CA THR A 168 -5.23 -15.55 2.62
C THR A 168 -4.42 -15.53 3.91
N GLY A 169 -5.00 -15.05 5.00
CA GLY A 169 -4.37 -15.01 6.33
C GLY A 169 -3.22 -14.02 6.48
N ILE A 170 -2.52 -14.13 7.61
CA ILE A 170 -1.44 -13.21 8.03
C ILE A 170 -0.18 -13.42 7.17
N GLY A 171 0.65 -12.38 7.08
CA GLY A 171 1.96 -12.41 6.43
C GLY A 171 1.95 -11.86 5.01
N LEU A 172 2.91 -12.32 4.21
CA LEU A 172 3.06 -12.04 2.78
C LEU A 172 3.51 -13.33 2.07
N THR A 173 3.26 -13.41 0.77
CA THR A 173 3.85 -14.42 -0.11
C THR A 173 4.64 -13.72 -1.20
N THR A 174 5.84 -14.21 -1.50
CA THR A 174 6.65 -13.73 -2.62
C THR A 174 6.64 -14.78 -3.72
N PHE A 175 6.44 -14.33 -4.95
CA PHE A 175 6.46 -15.14 -6.15
C PHE A 175 7.57 -14.65 -7.08
N ASP A 176 8.40 -15.58 -7.54
CA ASP A 176 9.46 -15.38 -8.54
C ASP A 176 9.23 -16.21 -9.81
N ASP A 177 7.98 -16.67 -10.01
CA ASP A 177 7.51 -17.41 -11.18
C ASP A 177 7.20 -16.45 -12.36
N PRO A 178 7.99 -16.47 -13.46
CA PRO A 178 7.80 -15.57 -14.60
C PRO A 178 6.47 -15.79 -15.33
N LEU A 179 5.93 -17.01 -15.33
CA LEU A 179 4.66 -17.31 -15.98
C LEU A 179 3.50 -16.76 -15.16
N LEU A 180 3.58 -16.83 -13.82
CA LEU A 180 2.61 -16.16 -12.96
C LEU A 180 2.67 -14.64 -13.14
N VAL A 181 3.86 -14.04 -13.19
CA VAL A 181 4.03 -12.60 -13.46
C VAL A 181 3.35 -12.20 -14.76
N THR A 182 3.62 -12.93 -15.84
CA THR A 182 3.04 -12.63 -17.16
C THR A 182 1.51 -12.75 -17.15
N ARG A 183 0.95 -13.82 -16.57
CA ARG A 183 -0.52 -13.99 -16.48
C ARG A 183 -1.17 -12.92 -15.59
N PHE A 184 -0.53 -12.57 -14.48
CA PHE A 184 -0.99 -11.50 -13.61
C PHE A 184 -1.00 -10.16 -14.34
N GLU A 185 0.06 -9.83 -15.07
CA GLU A 185 0.12 -8.61 -15.88
C GLU A 185 -0.95 -8.60 -16.98
N GLN A 186 -1.18 -9.72 -17.66
CA GLN A 186 -2.25 -9.80 -18.66
C GLN A 186 -3.63 -9.59 -18.04
N TRP A 187 -3.91 -10.21 -16.89
CA TRP A 187 -5.17 -10.04 -16.18
C TRP A 187 -5.35 -8.61 -15.66
N ILE A 188 -4.36 -8.04 -14.97
CA ILE A 188 -4.51 -6.70 -14.39
C ILE A 188 -4.74 -5.64 -15.48
N ARG A 189 -4.12 -5.82 -16.65
CA ARG A 189 -4.32 -4.93 -17.80
C ARG A 189 -5.64 -5.16 -18.52
N SER A 190 -6.15 -6.39 -18.55
CA SER A 190 -7.44 -6.70 -19.20
C SER A 190 -8.63 -6.07 -18.48
N LEU A 191 -8.48 -5.68 -17.21
CA LEU A 191 -9.48 -4.91 -16.47
C LEU A 191 -9.70 -3.51 -17.06
N GLY A 192 -8.79 -2.99 -17.91
CA GLY A 192 -8.94 -1.69 -18.55
C GLY A 192 -8.92 -0.50 -17.57
N ALA A 193 -8.39 -0.69 -16.37
CA ALA A 193 -8.42 0.29 -15.29
C ALA A 193 -7.02 0.63 -14.76
N THR A 194 -6.78 1.90 -14.46
CA THR A 194 -5.50 2.41 -13.93
C THR A 194 -5.73 3.53 -12.92
N GLY A 195 -4.85 3.68 -11.94
CA GLY A 195 -4.95 4.68 -10.89
C GLY A 195 -6.04 4.36 -9.87
N TYR A 196 -6.60 5.40 -9.26
CA TYR A 196 -7.65 5.28 -8.25
C TYR A 196 -9.03 5.05 -8.89
N GLN A 197 -9.66 3.92 -8.59
CA GLN A 197 -10.93 3.48 -9.17
C GLN A 197 -12.08 3.45 -8.16
N GLY A 198 -11.80 3.08 -6.90
CA GLY A 198 -12.82 2.91 -5.87
C GLY A 198 -12.36 3.42 -4.51
N ALA A 199 -13.32 3.70 -3.63
CA ALA A 199 -13.04 4.18 -2.28
C ALA A 199 -12.42 3.08 -1.40
N PRO A 200 -11.54 3.43 -0.46
CA PRO A 200 -11.12 2.50 0.59
C PRO A 200 -12.33 1.89 1.28
N PHE A 201 -12.27 0.60 1.60
CA PHE A 201 -13.40 -0.13 2.19
C PHE A 201 -13.98 0.58 3.42
N GLU A 202 -13.13 1.11 4.31
CA GLU A 202 -13.57 1.80 5.52
C GLU A 202 -14.36 3.08 5.23
N TRP A 203 -14.24 3.65 4.04
CA TRP A 203 -15.04 4.83 3.67
C TRP A 203 -16.46 4.46 3.26
N LEU A 204 -16.69 3.21 2.85
CA LEU A 204 -18.00 2.69 2.48
C LEU A 204 -18.86 2.42 3.72
N THR A 205 -18.24 1.93 4.79
CA THR A 205 -18.93 1.57 6.04
C THR A 205 -19.26 2.79 6.90
N LEU A 206 -18.61 3.93 6.68
CA LEU A 206 -18.88 5.21 7.34
C LEU A 206 -20.03 6.02 6.69
N ARG A 207 -20.81 5.42 5.77
CA ARG A 207 -22.04 6.01 5.23
C ARG A 207 -23.29 5.48 5.97
N GLY A 208 -23.18 5.31 7.27
CA GLY A 208 -24.29 5.01 8.21
C GLY A 208 -24.53 6.19 9.13
#